data_AF-A0A357TGE9-F1
#
_entry.id   AF-A0A357TGE9-F1
#
_cell.length_a   1.000
_cell.length_b   1.000
_cell.length_c   1.000
_cell.angle_alpha   90.00
_cell.angle_beta   90.00
_cell.angle_gamma   90.00
#
_symmetry.space_group_name_H-M   'P 1'
#
loop_
_entity.id
_entity.type
_entity.pdbx_description
1 polymer ?
#
loop_
_entity_poly.entity_id
_entity_poly.type
_entity_poly.pdbx_seq_one_letter_code
_entity_poly.pdbx_strand_id
1 'polypeptide(L)' 'MVSKESVRARMEDRDVGISYTEFSYMILQALDFHYLCESQDCELQVGGSDQWG' A
#
# COMPACT_ATOMS: atom_id res chain seq x y z
N MET A 1 -2.86 8.46 0.94
CA MET A 1 -1.73 7.70 1.53
C MET A 1 -1.44 8.18 2.94
N VAL A 2 -1.08 9.45 3.17
CA VAL A 2 -0.79 9.98 4.52
C VAL A 2 -1.98 9.91 5.48
N SER A 3 -3.21 10.11 4.98
CA SER A 3 -4.43 10.00 5.80
C SER A 3 -4.90 8.57 6.07
N LYS A 4 -4.20 7.53 5.56
CA LYS A 4 -4.51 6.15 5.94
C LYS A 4 -4.09 5.91 7.39
N GLU A 5 -4.95 5.26 8.16
CA GLU A 5 -4.70 5.01 9.58
C GLU A 5 -3.38 4.25 9.83
N SER A 6 -3.07 3.24 9.01
CA SER A 6 -1.85 2.45 9.12
C SER A 6 -0.57 3.25 8.86
N VAL A 7 -0.60 4.18 7.91
CA VAL A 7 0.54 5.05 7.58
C VAL A 7 0.67 6.15 8.62
N ARG A 8 -0.47 6.73 9.01
CA ARG A 8 -0.53 7.82 9.99
C ARG A 8 0.01 7.38 11.36
N ALA A 9 -0.39 6.21 11.85
CA ALA A 9 0.10 5.68 13.12
C ALA A 9 1.63 5.52 13.13
N ARG A 10 2.22 5.04 12.01
CA ARG A 10 3.68 4.91 11.87
C ARG A 10 4.42 6.24 11.70
N MET A 11 3.76 7.28 11.16
CA MET A 11 4.34 8.62 11.04
C MET A 11 4.28 9.40 12.36
N GLU A 12 3.27 9.15 13.20
CA GLU A 12 3.12 9.79 14.51
C GLU A 12 4.07 9.19 15.55
N ASP A 13 4.47 7.93 15.38
CA ASP A 13 5.51 7.27 16.18
C ASP A 13 6.91 7.77 15.79
N ARG A 14 7.44 8.71 16.59
CA ARG A 14 8.73 9.38 16.33
C ARG A 14 9.94 8.46 16.50
N ASP A 15 9.81 7.34 17.22
CA ASP A 15 10.93 6.43 17.48
C ASP A 15 11.08 5.38 16.36
N VAL A 16 9.99 5.07 15.64
CA VAL A 16 9.98 4.08 14.55
C VAL A 16 9.96 4.76 13.17
N GLY A 17 9.07 5.74 12.98
CA GLY A 17 8.84 6.39 11.68
C GLY A 17 8.46 5.42 10.54
N ILE A 18 8.42 5.97 9.32
CA ILE A 18 8.32 5.21 8.08
C ILE A 18 9.33 5.75 7.08
N SER A 19 10.16 4.88 6.51
CA SER A 19 11.11 5.28 5.47
C SER A 19 10.37 5.58 4.16
N TYR A 20 10.98 6.38 3.28
CA TYR A 20 10.42 6.64 1.96
C TYR A 20 10.19 5.35 1.16
N THR A 21 11.09 4.38 1.30
CA THR A 21 10.99 3.07 0.65
C THR A 21 9.79 2.26 1.13
N GLU A 22 9.48 2.29 2.42
CA GLU A 22 8.28 1.63 2.95
C GLU A 22 7.01 2.39 2.56
N PHE A 23 7.05 3.73 2.59
CA PHE A 23 5.93 4.57 2.20
C PHE A 23 5.55 4.39 0.72
N SER A 24 6.54 4.18 -0.16
CA SER A 24 6.31 3.98 -1.58
C SER A 24 5.78 2.58 -1.94
N TYR A 25 5.79 1.62 -1.00
CA TYR A 25 5.34 0.25 -1.26
C TYR A 25 3.89 0.18 -1.77
N MET A 26 3.01 1.04 -1.26
CA MET A 26 1.61 1.10 -1.71
C MET A 26 1.48 1.45 -3.20
N ILE A 27 2.41 2.23 -3.76
CA ILE A 27 2.42 2.57 -5.18
C ILE A 27 2.80 1.34 -5.99
N LEU A 28 3.79 0.57 -5.54
CA LEU A 28 4.22 -0.66 -6.19
C LEU A 28 3.08 -1.69 -6.23
N GLN A 29 2.39 -1.88 -5.10
CA GLN A 29 1.25 -2.80 -5.02
C GLN A 29 0.09 -2.40 -5.95
N ALA A 30 -0.19 -1.10 -6.10
CA ALA A 30 -1.20 -0.61 -7.05
C ALA A 30 -0.76 -0.82 -8.51
N LEU A 31 0.54 -0.62 -8.79
CA LEU A 31 1.13 -0.87 -10.10
C LEU A 31 1.06 -2.36 -10.48
N ASP A 32 1.30 -3.26 -9.52
CA ASP A 32 1.18 -4.70 -9.73
C ASP A 32 -0.26 -5.06 -10.14
N PHE A 33 -1.26 -4.51 -9.46
CA PHE A 33 -2.65 -4.79 -9.82
C PHE A 33 -3.01 -4.21 -11.19
N HIS A 34 -2.54 -3.00 -11.52
CA HIS A 34 -2.72 -2.43 -12.85
C HIS A 34 -2.09 -3.30 -13.94
N TYR A 35 -0.86 -3.76 -13.73
CA TYR A 35 -0.18 -4.67 -14.66
C TYR A 35 -0.93 -5.98 -14.85
N LEU A 36 -1.46 -6.56 -13.78
CA LEU A 36 -2.27 -7.79 -13.86
C LEU A 36 -3.63 -7.55 -14.55
N CYS A 37 -4.23 -6.38 -14.37
CA CYS A 37 -5.45 -6.00 -15.08
C CYS A 37 -5.20 -5.92 -16.59
N GLU A 38 -4.09 -5.31 -17.03
CA GLU A 38 -3.77 -5.17 -18.45
C GLU A 38 -3.26 -6.47 -19.09
N SER A 39 -2.45 -7.25 -18.36
CA SER A 39 -1.78 -8.41 -18.93
C SER A 39 -2.54 -9.72 -18.76
N GLN A 40 -3.42 -9.83 -17.76
CA GLN A 40 -4.10 -11.08 -17.39
C GLN A 40 -5.61 -10.90 -17.17
N ASP A 41 -6.20 -9.76 -17.53
CA ASP A 41 -7.61 -9.43 -17.27
C ASP A 41 -7.99 -9.64 -15.78
N CYS A 42 -7.06 -9.34 -14.87
CA CYS A 42 -7.32 -9.47 -13.44
C CYS A 42 -8.24 -8.33 -12.96
N GLU A 43 -9.47 -8.68 -12.59
CA GLU A 43 -10.48 -7.71 -12.13
C GLU A 43 -10.65 -7.67 -10.60
N LEU A 44 -9.99 -8.58 -9.87
CA LEU A 44 -10.14 -8.71 -8.41
C LEU A 44 -8.81 -8.95 -7.71
N GLN A 45 -8.49 -8.08 -6.75
CA GLN A 45 -7.40 -8.27 -5.80
C GLN A 45 -7.97 -8.63 -4.43
N VAL A 46 -7.52 -9.77 -3.88
CA VAL A 46 -7.83 -10.21 -2.52
C VAL A 46 -6.61 -10.05 -1.63
N GLY A 47 -6.82 -9.79 -0.33
CA GLY A 47 -5.73 -9.58 0.63
C GLY A 47 -6.21 -9.67 2.07
N GLY A 48 -5.25 -9.66 3.01
CA GLY A 48 -5.54 -9.55 4.44
C GLY A 48 -6.23 -8.24 4.80
N SER A 49 -6.81 -8.16 6.00
CA SER A 49 -7.50 -6.94 6.46
C SER A 49 -6.58 -5.72 6.55
N ASP A 50 -5.29 -5.93 6.74
CA ASP A 50 -4.21 -4.94 6.77
C ASP A 50 -3.83 -4.39 5.38
N GLN A 51 -4.22 -5.09 4.32
CA GLN A 51 -4.05 -4.66 2.92
C GLN A 51 -5.17 -3.71 2.48
N TRP A 52 -6.21 -3.55 3.30
CA TRP A 52 -7.26 -2.56 3.07
C TRP A 52 -6.67 -1.16 3.12
N GLY A 53 -7.06 -0.34 2.14
CA GLY A 53 -6.54 1.01 2.01
C GLY A 53 -7.45 2.12 2.48
#